data_AF-A0A543JKI7-F1
#
_entry.id   AF-A0A543JKI7-F1
#
_cell.length_a   1.000
_cell.length_b   1.000
_cell.length_c   1.000
_cell.angle_alpha   90.00
_cell.angle_beta   90.00
_cell.angle_gamma   90.00
#
_symmetry.space_group_name_H-M   'P 1'
#
loop_
_entity.id
_entity.type
_entity.pdbx_description
1 polymer ?
#
loop_
_entity_poly.entity_id
_entity_poly.type
_entity_poly.pdbx_seq_one_letter_code
_entity_poly.pdbx_strand_id
1 'polypeptide(L)'
;MSGATRSDRSRGAGRTRSRRRDPQAVGDLTSEITKHLVGLPLDYGGTVDRISALLDAEPRTAEHLAAVVGVIVQDAMGDPFRETNANRWREHLPSWLRPPMVGATVRRLLSAGLLVGTGRYVRSTDARGGNGNKMMPVYSLNLTVLIEHQATVPDQAATA
;
A
#
# COMPACT_ATOMS: atom_id res chain seq x y z
N MET A 1 63.04 7.20 46.76
CA MET A 1 63.64 7.54 45.46
C MET A 1 64.25 6.28 44.88
N SER A 2 63.63 5.70 43.86
CA SER A 2 64.15 4.59 43.06
C SER A 2 63.55 4.73 41.67
N GLY A 3 64.42 4.80 40.68
CA GLY A 3 64.07 4.97 39.28
C GLY A 3 64.16 3.66 38.50
N ALA A 4 64.14 3.87 37.18
CA ALA A 4 64.47 2.97 36.09
C ALA A 4 63.36 2.04 35.56
N THR A 5 62.85 2.50 34.42
CA THR A 5 62.11 1.86 33.34
C THR A 5 62.91 0.77 32.59
N ARG A 6 62.24 -0.34 32.22
CA ARG A 6 62.46 -1.15 31.00
C ARG A 6 61.25 -2.09 30.81
N SER A 7 60.48 -1.91 29.74
CA SER A 7 60.54 -2.71 28.49
C SER A 7 60.05 -4.15 28.64
N ASP A 8 58.89 -4.51 28.08
CA ASP A 8 58.88 -5.27 26.80
C ASP A 8 57.47 -5.40 26.17
N ARG A 9 57.53 -5.56 24.85
CA ARG A 9 56.56 -5.98 23.83
C ARG A 9 55.20 -6.53 24.27
N SER A 10 54.16 -6.06 23.57
CA SER A 10 53.25 -7.02 22.91
C SER A 10 52.75 -6.50 21.57
N ARG A 11 52.98 -7.32 20.55
CA ARG A 11 52.46 -7.18 19.18
C ARG A 11 50.99 -7.61 19.20
N GLY A 12 50.11 -6.77 18.68
CA GLY A 12 48.71 -7.11 18.42
C GLY A 12 48.24 -6.38 17.18
N ALA A 13 48.63 -6.89 16.01
CA ALA A 13 48.00 -6.51 14.75
C ALA A 13 46.54 -6.98 14.76
N GLY A 14 45.63 -6.07 14.50
CA GLY A 14 44.20 -6.36 14.49
C GLY A 14 43.38 -5.10 14.30
N ARG A 15 43.71 -4.30 13.27
CA ARG A 15 42.78 -3.27 12.76
C ARG A 15 41.60 -3.99 12.11
N THR A 16 40.68 -4.52 12.91
CA THR A 16 39.29 -4.58 12.51
C THR A 16 38.81 -3.13 12.51
N ARG A 17 38.85 -2.51 11.32
CA ARG A 17 38.02 -1.35 11.04
C ARG A 17 36.60 -1.81 11.30
N SER A 18 36.11 -1.51 12.51
CA SER A 18 34.69 -1.39 12.81
C SER A 18 34.15 -0.51 11.71
N ARG A 19 33.49 -1.16 10.74
CA ARG A 19 32.79 -0.52 9.65
C ARG A 19 31.66 0.20 10.37
N ARG A 20 31.94 1.46 10.76
CA ARG A 20 30.94 2.42 11.19
C ARG A 20 29.78 2.24 10.22
N ARG A 21 28.65 1.78 10.74
CA ARG A 21 27.37 1.99 10.07
C ARG A 21 27.22 3.49 10.08
N ASP A 22 27.65 4.12 9.00
CA ASP A 22 27.56 5.56 8.85
C ASP A 22 26.09 5.96 9.02
N PRO A 23 25.77 6.94 9.89
CA PRO A 23 24.41 7.48 9.99
C PRO A 23 23.87 7.99 8.65
N GLN A 24 24.77 8.30 7.71
CA GLN A 24 24.44 8.61 6.31
C GLN A 24 23.78 7.44 5.58
N ALA A 25 24.17 6.18 5.83
CA ALA A 25 23.55 5.02 5.19
C ALA A 25 22.09 4.78 5.64
N VAL A 26 21.73 5.22 6.85
CA VAL A 26 20.33 5.19 7.32
C VAL A 26 19.58 6.40 6.80
N GLY A 27 20.21 7.58 6.74
CA GLY A 27 19.62 8.78 6.11
C GLY A 27 19.30 8.57 4.63
N ASP A 28 20.22 7.95 3.88
CA ASP A 28 20.07 7.64 2.45
C ASP A 28 18.99 6.59 2.22
N LEU A 29 18.92 5.55 3.05
CA LEU A 29 17.83 4.56 3.00
C LEU A 29 16.48 5.18 3.38
N THR A 30 16.46 6.11 4.35
CA THR A 30 15.23 6.83 4.74
C THR A 30 14.81 7.80 3.63
N SER A 31 15.74 8.43 2.91
CA SER A 31 15.46 9.26 1.74
C SER A 31 15.10 8.46 0.49
N GLU A 32 15.60 7.23 0.34
CA GLU A 32 15.23 6.28 -0.73
C GLU A 32 13.84 5.69 -0.47
N ILE A 33 13.53 5.34 0.78
CA ILE A 33 12.18 4.98 1.24
C ILE A 33 11.26 6.19 1.10
N THR A 34 11.69 7.40 1.47
CA THR A 34 10.88 8.62 1.30
C THR A 34 10.67 8.92 -0.19
N LYS A 35 11.66 8.74 -1.07
CA LYS A 35 11.50 8.87 -2.53
C LYS A 35 10.55 7.84 -3.12
N HIS A 36 10.48 6.64 -2.57
CA HIS A 36 9.49 5.62 -2.96
C HIS A 36 8.14 5.76 -2.25
N LEU A 37 8.07 6.53 -1.16
CA LEU A 37 6.83 6.95 -0.50
C LEU A 37 6.29 8.29 -1.03
N VAL A 38 7.10 9.07 -1.76
CA VAL A 38 6.69 10.26 -2.52
C VAL A 38 5.91 9.77 -3.74
N GLY A 39 4.61 9.60 -3.54
CA GLY A 39 3.66 9.15 -4.55
C GLY A 39 2.37 8.64 -3.94
N LEU A 40 2.36 8.34 -2.64
CA LEU A 40 1.16 7.98 -1.92
C LEU A 40 0.75 9.15 -1.03
N PRO A 41 -0.38 9.82 -1.30
CA PRO A 41 -0.97 10.69 -0.31
C PRO A 41 -1.35 9.80 0.87
N LEU A 42 -0.61 9.88 1.98
CA LEU A 42 -1.00 9.31 3.28
C LEU A 42 -2.22 10.01 3.89
N ASP A 43 -2.95 10.78 3.09
CA ASP A 43 -4.34 11.14 3.34
C ASP A 43 -5.23 10.00 2.81
N TYR A 44 -5.53 9.06 3.70
CA TYR A 44 -6.42 7.95 3.41
C TYR A 44 -7.82 8.44 3.00
N GLY A 45 -8.30 9.55 3.57
CA GLY A 45 -9.57 10.16 3.20
C GLY A 45 -9.53 10.70 1.77
N GLY A 46 -8.53 11.54 1.48
CA GLY A 46 -8.32 12.09 0.14
C GLY A 46 -8.08 11.05 -0.95
N THR A 47 -7.48 9.90 -0.62
CA THR A 47 -7.30 8.79 -1.58
C THR A 47 -8.63 8.10 -1.90
N VAL A 48 -9.47 7.86 -0.90
CA VAL A 48 -10.81 7.26 -1.10
C VAL A 48 -11.72 8.18 -1.89
N ASP A 49 -11.68 9.49 -1.61
CA ASP A 49 -12.48 10.48 -2.35
C ASP A 49 -12.06 10.58 -3.81
N ARG A 50 -10.75 10.57 -4.10
CA ARG A 50 -10.22 10.58 -5.47
C ARG A 50 -10.59 9.33 -6.24
N ILE A 51 -10.49 8.15 -5.63
CA ILE A 51 -10.93 6.90 -6.25
C ILE A 51 -12.43 6.97 -6.52
N SER A 52 -13.22 7.45 -5.56
CA SER A 52 -14.67 7.57 -5.73
C SER A 52 -15.04 8.52 -6.88
N ALA A 53 -14.31 9.63 -7.01
CA ALA A 53 -14.46 10.56 -8.13
C ALA A 53 -14.03 9.95 -9.47
N LEU A 54 -12.92 9.21 -9.51
CA LEU A 54 -12.46 8.49 -10.71
C LEU A 54 -13.49 7.46 -11.19
N LEU A 55 -14.20 6.82 -10.26
CA LEU A 55 -15.17 5.78 -10.56
C LEU A 55 -16.56 6.31 -10.97
N ASP A 56 -16.70 7.63 -11.19
CA ASP A 56 -17.95 8.32 -11.55
C ASP A 56 -19.12 7.86 -10.69
N ALA A 57 -18.96 8.04 -9.38
CA ALA A 57 -19.94 7.58 -8.39
C ALA A 57 -21.24 8.39 -8.53
N GLU A 58 -22.35 7.73 -8.89
CA GLU A 58 -23.65 8.37 -8.78
C GLU A 58 -23.91 8.72 -7.31
N PRO A 59 -24.41 9.94 -6.98
CA PRO A 59 -24.48 10.43 -5.59
C PRO A 59 -25.16 9.48 -4.61
N ARG A 60 -26.19 8.75 -5.08
CA ARG A 60 -26.94 7.77 -4.29
C ARG A 60 -26.14 6.54 -3.88
N THR A 61 -25.03 6.28 -4.58
CA THR A 61 -24.16 5.11 -4.39
C THR A 61 -22.78 5.48 -3.86
N ALA A 62 -22.47 6.77 -3.77
CA ALA A 62 -21.16 7.28 -3.38
C ALA A 62 -20.72 6.75 -2.00
N GLU A 63 -21.62 6.74 -1.02
CA GLU A 63 -21.31 6.23 0.32
C GLU A 63 -20.97 4.73 0.31
N HIS A 64 -21.72 3.93 -0.45
CA HIS A 64 -21.45 2.50 -0.59
C HIS A 64 -20.13 2.25 -1.30
N LEU A 65 -19.86 3.01 -2.36
CA LEU A 65 -18.62 2.94 -3.11
C LEU A 65 -17.42 3.27 -2.19
N ALA A 66 -17.46 4.42 -1.51
CA ALA A 66 -16.42 4.88 -0.61
C ALA A 66 -16.13 3.86 0.50
N ALA A 67 -17.17 3.26 1.08
CA ALA A 67 -17.00 2.23 2.10
C ALA A 67 -16.30 0.97 1.56
N VAL A 68 -16.70 0.44 0.39
CA VAL A 68 -16.03 -0.72 -0.21
C VAL A 68 -14.59 -0.38 -0.58
N VAL A 69 -14.36 0.78 -1.21
CA VAL A 69 -13.03 1.23 -1.63
C VAL A 69 -12.11 1.38 -0.42
N GLY A 70 -12.55 2.07 0.62
CA GLY A 70 -11.77 2.30 1.83
C GLY A 70 -11.32 0.99 2.46
N VAL A 71 -12.22 0.02 2.60
CA VAL A 71 -11.92 -1.29 3.16
C VAL A 71 -10.91 -2.08 2.30
N ILE A 72 -11.07 -2.10 0.98
CA ILE A 72 -10.14 -2.81 0.07
C ILE A 72 -8.76 -2.15 0.06
N VAL A 73 -8.71 -0.82 -0.04
CA VAL A 73 -7.45 -0.06 -0.08
C VAL A 73 -6.72 -0.22 1.25
N GLN A 74 -7.42 -0.13 2.39
CA GLN A 74 -6.82 -0.35 3.70
C GLN A 74 -6.23 -1.75 3.84
N ASP A 75 -6.95 -2.80 3.42
CA ASP A 75 -6.44 -4.18 3.44
C ASP A 75 -5.18 -4.36 2.58
N ALA A 76 -5.22 -3.88 1.32
CA ALA A 76 -4.09 -3.94 0.42
C ALA A 76 -2.90 -3.13 0.93
N MET A 77 -3.14 -1.96 1.54
CA MET A 77 -2.08 -1.13 2.10
C MET A 77 -1.43 -1.74 3.33
N GLY A 78 -2.14 -2.61 4.06
CA GLY A 78 -1.60 -3.41 5.16
C GLY A 78 -0.74 -4.60 4.68
N ASP A 79 -0.77 -4.94 3.40
CA ASP A 79 -0.02 -6.04 2.82
C ASP A 79 1.34 -5.59 2.24
N PRO A 80 2.47 -6.27 2.54
CA PRO A 80 3.78 -5.91 2.00
C PRO A 80 3.87 -5.94 0.47
N PHE A 81 3.05 -6.77 -0.19
CA PHE A 81 3.00 -6.87 -1.65
C PHE A 81 1.89 -6.01 -2.26
N ARG A 82 1.18 -5.23 -1.45
CA ARG A 82 -0.02 -4.46 -1.86
C ARG A 82 -1.14 -5.34 -2.39
N GLU A 83 -1.23 -6.57 -1.91
CA GLU A 83 -2.18 -7.55 -2.41
C GLU A 83 -3.41 -7.68 -1.51
N THR A 84 -4.53 -8.01 -2.14
CA THR A 84 -5.82 -8.15 -1.47
C THR A 84 -6.65 -9.27 -2.09
N ASN A 85 -7.57 -9.80 -1.30
CA ASN A 85 -8.58 -10.75 -1.75
C ASN A 85 -9.81 -10.74 -0.82
N ALA A 86 -10.94 -11.26 -1.30
CA ALA A 86 -12.19 -11.15 -0.58
C ALA A 86 -12.24 -11.88 0.77
N ASN A 87 -11.35 -12.83 1.07
CA ASN A 87 -11.30 -13.39 2.42
C ASN A 87 -10.80 -12.39 3.45
N ARG A 88 -9.94 -11.45 3.05
CA ARG A 88 -9.31 -10.51 3.97
C ARG A 88 -10.22 -9.35 4.35
N TRP A 89 -10.94 -8.79 3.38
CA TRP A 89 -11.71 -7.56 3.60
C TRP A 89 -13.21 -7.74 3.82
N ARG A 90 -13.80 -8.90 3.48
CA ARG A 90 -15.27 -9.08 3.53
C ARG A 90 -15.83 -8.91 4.95
N GLU A 91 -15.11 -9.34 5.97
CA GLU A 91 -15.53 -9.22 7.37
C GLU A 91 -15.45 -7.78 7.91
N HIS A 92 -14.69 -6.92 7.22
CA HIS A 92 -14.55 -5.51 7.57
C HIS A 92 -15.55 -4.61 6.85
N LEU A 93 -16.37 -5.16 5.95
CA LEU A 93 -17.41 -4.39 5.29
C LEU A 93 -18.53 -4.01 6.27
N PRO A 94 -19.02 -2.77 6.25
CA PRO A 94 -20.16 -2.37 7.07
C PRO A 94 -21.41 -3.20 6.78
N SER A 95 -22.17 -3.54 7.82
CA SER A 95 -23.38 -4.38 7.69
C SER A 95 -24.52 -3.74 6.91
N TRP A 96 -24.54 -2.40 6.80
CA TRP A 96 -25.52 -1.66 6.00
C TRP A 96 -25.24 -1.74 4.49
N LEU A 97 -24.08 -2.26 4.09
CA LEU A 97 -23.64 -2.27 2.70
C LEU A 97 -24.39 -3.34 1.89
N ARG A 98 -25.02 -2.91 0.80
CA ARG A 98 -25.74 -3.82 -0.11
C ARG A 98 -24.76 -4.78 -0.79
N PRO A 99 -24.90 -6.11 -0.68
CA PRO A 99 -23.95 -7.06 -1.26
C PRO A 99 -23.65 -6.88 -2.77
N PRO A 100 -24.63 -6.53 -3.63
CA PRO A 100 -24.35 -6.26 -5.05
C PRO A 100 -23.36 -5.10 -5.28
N MET A 101 -23.31 -4.12 -4.36
CA MET A 101 -22.38 -2.99 -4.47
C MET A 101 -20.92 -3.43 -4.36
N VAL A 102 -20.63 -4.45 -3.55
CA VAL A 102 -19.26 -4.99 -3.41
C VAL A 102 -18.73 -5.47 -4.75
N GLY A 103 -19.49 -6.33 -5.43
CA GLY A 103 -19.09 -6.88 -6.72
C GLY A 103 -19.00 -5.80 -7.81
N ALA A 104 -19.93 -4.86 -7.81
CA ALA A 104 -19.92 -3.73 -8.75
C ALA A 104 -18.69 -2.83 -8.54
N THR A 105 -18.36 -2.49 -7.30
CA THR A 105 -17.17 -1.69 -6.97
C THR A 105 -15.88 -2.40 -7.34
N VAL A 106 -15.74 -3.70 -7.04
CA VAL A 106 -14.56 -4.48 -7.43
C VAL A 106 -14.38 -4.48 -8.94
N ARG A 107 -15.47 -4.66 -9.71
CA ARG A 107 -15.41 -4.58 -11.18
C ARG A 107 -15.00 -3.18 -11.66
N ARG A 108 -15.51 -2.12 -11.06
CA ARG A 108 -15.12 -0.73 -11.37
C ARG A 108 -13.63 -0.50 -11.10
N LEU A 109 -13.11 -0.96 -9.96
CA LEU A 109 -11.69 -0.87 -9.63
C LEU A 109 -10.79 -1.63 -10.62
N LEU A 110 -11.23 -2.81 -11.07
CA LEU A 110 -10.55 -3.57 -12.11
C LEU A 110 -10.55 -2.84 -13.46
N SER A 111 -11.71 -2.33 -13.88
CA SER A 111 -11.83 -1.57 -15.13
C SER A 111 -11.02 -0.28 -15.11
N ALA A 112 -10.92 0.37 -13.95
CA ALA A 112 -10.08 1.55 -13.74
C ALA A 112 -8.58 1.21 -13.62
N GLY A 113 -8.19 -0.07 -13.62
CA GLY A 113 -6.80 -0.49 -13.46
C GLY A 113 -6.23 -0.29 -12.05
N LEU A 114 -7.06 0.09 -11.07
CA LEU A 114 -6.69 0.25 -9.66
C LEU A 114 -6.49 -1.10 -8.97
N LEU A 115 -7.26 -2.11 -9.36
CA LEU A 115 -6.97 -3.50 -9.04
C LEU A 115 -6.47 -4.20 -10.29
N VAL A 116 -5.42 -4.99 -10.14
CA VAL A 116 -4.85 -5.80 -11.22
C VAL A 116 -4.80 -7.26 -10.78
N GLY A 117 -5.24 -8.17 -11.65
CA GLY A 117 -5.15 -9.60 -11.38
C GLY A 117 -3.69 -10.06 -11.30
N THR A 118 -3.33 -10.78 -10.24
CA THR A 118 -1.96 -11.31 -10.07
C THR A 118 -1.73 -12.66 -10.77
N GLY A 119 -2.80 -13.26 -11.31
CA GLY A 119 -2.80 -14.65 -11.81
C GLY A 119 -2.81 -15.72 -10.71
N ARG A 120 -2.69 -15.32 -9.44
CA ARG A 120 -2.78 -16.22 -8.28
C ARG A 120 -4.21 -16.27 -7.75
N TYR A 121 -4.53 -17.40 -7.10
CA TYR A 121 -5.85 -17.67 -6.56
C TYR A 121 -5.75 -18.29 -5.17
N VAL A 122 -6.73 -18.01 -4.32
CA VAL A 122 -6.90 -18.60 -3.00
C VAL A 122 -8.28 -19.25 -2.87
N ARG A 123 -8.42 -20.20 -1.96
CA ARG A 123 -9.70 -20.82 -1.65
C ARG A 123 -10.55 -19.86 -0.82
N SER A 124 -11.79 -19.64 -1.25
CA SER A 124 -12.73 -18.80 -0.53
C SER A 124 -13.21 -19.45 0.76
N THR A 125 -13.20 -18.67 1.85
CA THR A 125 -13.72 -19.07 3.16
C THR A 125 -15.20 -18.70 3.34
N ASP A 126 -15.82 -18.09 2.33
CA ASP A 126 -17.22 -17.63 2.35
C ASP A 126 -18.21 -18.80 2.20
N ALA A 127 -18.33 -19.60 3.25
CA ALA A 127 -19.32 -20.66 3.31
C ALA A 127 -20.76 -20.11 3.31
N ARG A 128 -20.99 -18.96 3.96
CA ARG A 128 -22.31 -18.34 4.11
C ARG A 128 -22.88 -17.84 2.78
N GLY A 129 -22.04 -17.26 1.91
CA GLY A 129 -22.42 -16.83 0.57
C GLY A 129 -22.40 -17.93 -0.49
N GLY A 130 -22.22 -19.20 -0.10
CA GLY A 130 -22.16 -20.33 -1.05
C GLY A 130 -20.90 -20.33 -1.92
N ASN A 131 -19.86 -19.63 -1.49
CA ASN A 131 -18.57 -19.53 -2.19
C ASN A 131 -17.46 -20.31 -1.50
N GLY A 132 -17.78 -21.12 -0.49
CA GLY A 132 -16.82 -21.94 0.23
C GLY A 132 -16.01 -22.82 -0.72
N ASN A 133 -14.69 -22.82 -0.55
CA ASN A 133 -13.71 -23.58 -1.32
C ASN A 133 -13.67 -23.27 -2.84
N LYS A 134 -14.43 -22.30 -3.35
CA LYS A 134 -14.27 -21.82 -4.73
C LYS A 134 -12.96 -21.05 -4.88
N MET A 135 -12.37 -21.11 -6.07
CA MET A 135 -11.18 -20.32 -6.38
C MET A 135 -11.57 -18.84 -6.48
N MET A 136 -10.89 -17.98 -5.74
CA MET A 136 -11.01 -16.53 -5.86
C MET A 136 -9.66 -15.93 -6.24
N PRO A 137 -9.65 -14.87 -7.07
CA PRO A 137 -8.42 -14.20 -7.47
C PRO A 137 -7.79 -13.42 -6.32
N VAL A 138 -6.47 -13.32 -6.37
CA VAL A 138 -5.69 -12.33 -5.62
C VAL A 138 -5.40 -11.14 -6.53
N TYR A 139 -5.67 -9.94 -6.03
CA TYR A 139 -5.43 -8.70 -6.75
C TYR A 139 -4.26 -7.95 -6.14
N SER A 140 -3.53 -7.22 -6.97
CA SER A 140 -2.57 -6.19 -6.55
C SER A 140 -3.22 -4.82 -6.69
N LEU A 141 -3.01 -3.96 -5.69
CA LEU A 141 -3.39 -2.55 -5.75
C LEU A 141 -2.37 -1.79 -6.60
N ASN A 142 -2.84 -1.09 -7.62
CA ASN A 142 -2.03 -0.26 -8.49
C ASN A 142 -2.44 1.22 -8.34
N LEU A 143 -1.61 2.00 -7.64
CA LEU A 143 -1.88 3.42 -7.40
C LEU A 143 -1.21 4.34 -8.43
N THR A 144 -0.44 3.80 -9.39
CA THR A 144 0.15 4.64 -10.47
C THR A 144 -0.94 5.27 -11.34
N VAL A 145 -2.08 4.60 -11.50
CA VAL A 145 -3.23 5.13 -12.25
C VAL A 145 -3.71 6.47 -11.68
N LEU A 146 -3.65 6.66 -10.36
CA LEU A 146 -4.04 7.92 -9.73
C LEU A 146 -3.07 9.05 -10.06
N ILE A 147 -1.78 8.74 -10.21
CA ILE A 147 -0.73 9.71 -10.59
C ILE A 147 -0.90 10.11 -12.06
N GLU A 148 -1.16 9.14 -12.94
CA GLU A 148 -1.35 9.36 -14.38
C GLU A 148 -2.62 10.18 -14.68
N HIS A 149 -3.71 9.91 -13.95
CA HIS A 149 -4.95 10.67 -14.10
C HIS A 149 -4.80 12.13 -13.64
N GLN A 150 -3.96 12.40 -12.62
CA GLN A 150 -3.65 13.77 -12.20
C GLN A 150 -2.81 14.53 -13.23
N ALA A 151 -1.90 13.85 -13.93
CA ALA A 151 -1.10 14.47 -15.00
C ALA A 151 -1.95 14.81 -16.25
N THR A 152 -3.10 14.16 -16.42
CA THR A 152 -3.96 14.31 -17.60
C THR A 152 -5.06 15.36 -17.43
N VAL A 153 -5.37 15.78 -16.20
CA VAL A 153 -6.24 16.93 -15.92
C VAL A 153 -5.34 18.16 -15.78
N PRO A 154 -5.22 19.04 -16.79
CA PRO A 154 -4.47 20.27 -16.62
C PRO A 154 -5.16 21.09 -15.53
N ASP A 155 -4.35 21.76 -14.73
CA ASP A 155 -4.76 22.75 -13.74
C ASP A 155 -5.68 23.80 -14.40
N GLN A 156 -7.00 23.60 -14.30
CA GLN A 156 -8.01 24.58 -14.72
C GLN A 156 -8.14 25.73 -13.70
N ALA A 157 -7.14 25.95 -12.84
CA ALA A 157 -7.11 27.06 -11.87
C ALA A 157 -6.16 28.21 -12.26
N ALA A 158 -5.83 28.37 -13.55
CA ALA A 158 -5.00 29.47 -14.04
C ALA A 158 -5.65 30.27 -15.18
N THR A 159 -6.94 30.60 -15.08
CA THR A 159 -7.54 31.69 -15.87
C THR A 159 -8.83 32.20 -15.21
N ALA A 160 -8.68 33.18 -14.33
CA ALA A 160 -9.73 34.14 -13.95
C ALA A 160 -9.07 35.49 -13.68
#